data_AF-A0A812U443-F1
#
_entry.id   AF-A0A812U443-F1
#
_cell.length_a   1.000
_cell.length_b   1.000
_cell.length_c   1.000
_cell.angle_alpha   90.00
_cell.angle_beta   90.00
_cell.angle_gamma   90.00
#
_symmetry.space_group_name_H-M   'P 1'
#
loop_
_entity.id
_entity.type
_entity.pdbx_description
1 polymer ?
#
loop_
_entity_poly.entity_id
_entity_poly.type
_entity_poly.pdbx_seq_one_letter_code
_entity_poly.pdbx_strand_id
1 'polypeptide(L)'
;MLHFILISEQTPPGILALVLTRWFLLYIKASYLRQLYRNAEIMLTQLSEFEVQAAGCHCCNDAEACNAKVCDREIITRCLRTWYGSVEAFEVTVRTRIRSVLPRQLGGLLFPYGWQVISALPLFWGFADLIAARARDGNWKVAAIMLVGAVTWCFFLFPFFFQATLLLANHCRQQQSRIWQDRLKSLAVAFVPTMLSFLGQWTASLMADVVAVVVWMGGSVILAGSSWLALRYQ
;
A
#
# COMPACT_ATOMS: atom_id res chain seq x y z
N MET A 1 -22.42 -6.97 -22.16
CA MET A 1 -23.64 -7.77 -21.93
C MET A 1 -23.39 -8.85 -20.88
N LEU A 2 -22.27 -9.60 -20.95
CA LEU A 2 -21.91 -10.62 -19.94
C LEU A 2 -21.87 -10.16 -18.47
N HIS A 3 -21.33 -8.98 -18.17
CA HIS A 3 -21.30 -8.49 -16.78
C HIS A 3 -22.69 -8.12 -16.23
N PHE A 4 -23.63 -7.72 -17.10
CA PHE A 4 -25.00 -7.40 -16.69
C PHE A 4 -25.83 -8.67 -16.48
N ILE A 5 -25.58 -9.71 -17.29
CA ILE A 5 -26.15 -11.05 -17.13
C ILE A 5 -25.64 -11.69 -15.82
N LEU A 6 -24.35 -11.55 -15.50
CA LEU A 6 -23.78 -12.04 -14.24
C LEU A 6 -24.30 -11.32 -12.97
N ILE A 7 -24.81 -10.10 -13.09
CA ILE A 7 -25.41 -9.36 -11.95
C ILE A 7 -26.89 -9.71 -11.82
N SER A 8 -27.59 -9.93 -12.94
CA SER A 8 -29.01 -10.30 -12.97
C SER A 8 -29.31 -11.69 -12.40
N GLU A 9 -28.31 -12.58 -12.33
CA GLU A 9 -28.46 -13.97 -11.91
C GLU A 9 -27.65 -14.31 -10.65
N GLN A 10 -27.23 -13.30 -9.89
CA GLN A 10 -26.49 -13.53 -8.65
C GLN A 10 -27.43 -13.98 -7.54
N THR A 11 -27.38 -15.29 -7.26
CA THR A 11 -28.00 -15.86 -6.07
C THR A 11 -27.38 -15.23 -4.80
N PRO A 12 -28.16 -15.03 -3.73
CA PRO A 12 -27.64 -14.53 -2.44
C PRO A 12 -26.32 -15.15 -1.96
N PRO A 13 -26.09 -16.48 -2.07
CA PRO A 13 -24.80 -17.07 -1.71
C PRO A 13 -23.61 -16.59 -2.56
N GLY A 14 -23.82 -16.27 -3.84
CA GLY A 14 -22.77 -15.74 -4.70
C GLY A 14 -22.30 -14.34 -4.27
N ILE A 15 -23.25 -13.48 -3.88
CA ILE A 15 -22.94 -12.13 -3.35
C ILE A 15 -22.17 -12.25 -2.03
N LEU A 16 -22.62 -13.13 -1.13
CA LEU A 16 -21.95 -13.36 0.14
C LEU A 16 -20.52 -13.87 -0.06
N ALA A 17 -20.33 -14.85 -0.94
CA ALA A 17 -19.00 -15.37 -1.28
C ALA A 17 -18.07 -14.27 -1.78
N LEU A 18 -18.54 -13.42 -2.72
CA LEU A 18 -17.76 -12.30 -3.25
C LEU A 18 -17.35 -11.29 -2.16
N VAL A 19 -18.28 -10.94 -1.26
CA VAL A 19 -18.00 -10.01 -0.15
C VAL A 19 -16.97 -10.61 0.80
N LEU A 20 -17.13 -11.87 1.18
CA LEU A 20 -16.21 -12.57 2.08
C LEU A 20 -14.81 -12.71 1.46
N THR A 21 -14.70 -13.08 0.18
CA THR A 21 -13.42 -13.19 -0.51
C THR A 21 -12.71 -11.83 -0.57
N ARG A 22 -13.42 -10.74 -0.92
CA ARG A 22 -12.83 -9.40 -0.94
C ARG A 22 -12.36 -8.94 0.42
N TRP A 23 -13.19 -9.13 1.44
CA TRP A 23 -12.86 -8.78 2.80
C TRP A 23 -11.62 -9.54 3.30
N PHE A 24 -11.56 -10.85 3.03
CA PHE A 24 -10.40 -11.67 3.36
C PHE A 24 -9.11 -11.19 2.68
N LEU A 25 -9.16 -10.86 1.39
CA LEU A 25 -8.00 -10.32 0.67
C LEU A 25 -7.56 -8.96 1.22
N LEU A 26 -8.52 -8.07 1.54
CA LEU A 26 -8.22 -6.77 2.16
C LEU A 26 -7.65 -6.92 3.57
N TYR A 27 -8.12 -7.90 4.33
CA TYR A 27 -7.57 -8.27 5.63
C TYR A 27 -6.11 -8.72 5.51
N ILE A 28 -5.79 -9.62 4.58
CA ILE A 28 -4.40 -10.07 4.33
C ILE A 28 -3.51 -8.86 4.00
N LYS A 29 -3.96 -7.99 3.09
CA LYS A 29 -3.22 -6.77 2.71
C LYS A 29 -2.99 -5.83 3.88
N ALA A 30 -4.03 -5.54 4.67
CA ALA A 30 -3.92 -4.68 5.85
C ALA A 30 -2.98 -5.28 6.90
N SER A 31 -3.05 -6.60 7.13
CA SER A 31 -2.15 -7.30 8.03
C SER A 31 -0.69 -7.23 7.56
N TYR A 32 -0.44 -7.48 6.27
CA TYR A 32 0.89 -7.42 5.69
C TYR A 32 1.48 -6.00 5.77
N LEU A 33 0.70 -4.98 5.42
CA LEU A 33 1.13 -3.58 5.50
C LEU A 33 1.47 -3.16 6.93
N ARG A 34 0.69 -3.58 7.93
CA ARG A 34 1.02 -3.32 9.34
C ARG A 34 2.30 -4.01 9.76
N GLN A 35 2.52 -5.25 9.34
CA GLN A 35 3.77 -5.97 9.60
C GLN A 35 4.96 -5.28 8.94
N LEU A 36 4.80 -4.81 7.70
CA LEU A 36 5.81 -4.04 6.98
C LEU A 36 6.17 -2.76 7.75
N TYR A 37 5.18 -1.99 8.23
CA TYR A 37 5.42 -0.80 9.03
C TYR A 37 6.15 -1.09 10.33
N ARG A 38 5.77 -2.17 11.02
CA ARG A 38 6.45 -2.60 12.25
C ARG A 38 7.90 -2.99 11.98
N ASN A 39 8.16 -3.73 10.90
CA ASN A 39 9.51 -4.09 10.51
C ASN A 39 10.35 -2.87 10.14
N ALA A 40 9.77 -1.91 9.42
CA ALA A 40 10.44 -0.64 9.09
C ALA A 40 10.79 0.14 10.36
N GLU A 41 9.90 0.19 11.34
CA GLU A 41 10.15 0.83 12.63
C GLU A 41 11.25 0.14 13.43
N ILE A 42 11.20 -1.19 13.53
CA ILE A 42 12.27 -1.99 14.16
C ILE A 42 13.62 -1.69 13.49
N MET A 43 13.66 -1.66 12.15
CA MET A 43 14.87 -1.33 11.41
C MET A 43 15.35 0.10 11.70
N LEU A 44 14.45 1.08 11.80
CA LEU A 44 14.82 2.46 12.15
C LEU A 44 15.35 2.57 13.58
N THR A 45 14.81 1.80 14.51
CA THR A 45 15.32 1.70 15.89
C THR A 45 16.70 1.04 15.90
N GLN A 46 16.87 -0.08 15.20
CA GLN A 46 18.16 -0.75 15.06
C GLN A 46 19.22 0.16 14.44
N LEU A 47 18.86 0.99 13.46
CA LEU A 47 19.76 1.98 12.88
C LEU A 47 20.13 3.09 13.87
N SER A 48 19.25 3.43 14.81
CA SER A 48 19.53 4.45 15.82
C SER A 48 20.51 4.02 16.89
N GLU A 49 20.52 2.72 17.19
CA GLU A 49 21.39 2.07 18.16
C GLU A 49 22.51 1.28 17.48
N PHE A 50 22.73 1.52 16.18
CA PHE A 50 23.63 0.70 15.38
C PHE A 50 25.08 0.80 15.88
N GLU A 51 25.69 -0.35 16.14
CA GLU A 51 27.10 -0.52 16.49
C GLU A 51 27.70 -1.65 15.67
N VAL A 52 28.89 -1.41 15.10
CA VAL A 52 29.61 -2.40 14.29
C VAL A 52 29.98 -3.63 15.13
N GLN A 53 30.25 -3.43 16.43
CA GLN A 53 30.55 -4.54 17.34
C GLN A 53 29.31 -5.39 17.70
N ALA A 54 28.13 -4.77 17.76
CA ALA A 54 26.87 -5.47 18.03
C ALA A 54 26.30 -6.16 16.78
N ALA A 55 26.73 -5.75 15.58
CA ALA A 55 26.26 -6.35 14.33
C ALA A 55 26.66 -7.83 14.22
N GLY A 56 25.68 -8.71 14.07
CA GLY A 56 25.91 -10.15 13.92
C GLY A 56 26.82 -10.46 12.73
N CYS A 57 27.83 -11.29 12.96
CA CYS A 57 28.72 -11.81 11.91
C CYS A 57 28.68 -13.33 12.00
N HIS A 58 28.58 -14.00 10.85
CA HIS A 58 28.51 -15.47 10.81
C HIS A 58 29.74 -16.10 11.49
N CYS A 59 30.94 -15.60 11.17
CA CYS A 59 32.19 -16.02 11.80
C CYS A 59 32.26 -15.76 13.32
N CYS A 60 31.53 -14.78 13.86
CA CYS A 60 31.54 -14.48 15.29
C CYS A 60 30.52 -15.29 16.10
N ASN A 61 29.47 -15.78 15.46
CA ASN A 61 28.39 -16.50 16.11
C ASN A 61 28.56 -18.03 16.03
N ASP A 62 29.39 -18.51 15.11
CA ASP A 62 29.65 -19.93 14.91
C ASP A 62 31.16 -20.17 14.83
N ALA A 63 31.73 -20.65 15.95
CA ALA A 63 33.16 -20.88 16.10
C ALA A 63 33.67 -22.02 15.20
N GLU A 64 32.80 -22.96 14.80
CA GLU A 64 33.15 -24.08 13.92
C GLU A 64 33.10 -23.67 12.45
N ALA A 65 32.24 -22.71 12.08
CA ALA A 65 32.15 -22.17 10.73
C ALA A 65 33.28 -21.19 10.38
N CYS A 66 33.95 -20.60 11.38
CA CYS A 66 35.03 -19.64 11.19
C CYS A 66 36.36 -20.33 10.81
N ASN A 67 36.40 -20.96 9.63
CA ASN A 67 37.62 -21.57 9.07
C ASN A 67 38.63 -20.55 8.51
N ALA A 68 38.28 -19.26 8.50
CA ALA A 68 39.14 -18.21 8.01
C ALA A 68 40.13 -17.74 9.10
N LYS A 69 41.41 -17.61 8.73
CA LYS A 69 42.45 -17.01 9.60
C LYS A 69 42.14 -15.56 10.01
N VAL A 70 41.18 -14.91 9.35
CA VAL A 70 40.77 -13.52 9.59
C VAL A 70 39.24 -13.48 9.58
N CYS A 71 38.65 -12.89 10.62
CA CYS A 71 37.21 -12.72 10.74
C CYS A 71 36.70 -11.61 9.79
N ASP A 72 35.56 -11.80 9.13
CA ASP A 72 34.94 -10.79 8.25
C ASP A 72 34.75 -9.44 8.95
N ARG A 73 34.44 -9.48 10.26
CA ARG A 73 34.31 -8.26 11.07
C ARG A 73 35.60 -7.44 11.09
N GLU A 74 36.75 -8.08 11.17
CA GLU A 74 38.04 -7.39 11.18
C GLU A 74 38.32 -6.74 9.82
N ILE A 75 38.01 -7.45 8.73
CA ILE A 75 38.16 -6.94 7.36
C ILE A 75 37.25 -5.72 7.17
N ILE A 76 35.96 -5.84 7.51
CA ILE A 76 34.99 -4.74 7.42
C ILE A 76 35.45 -3.55 8.28
N THR A 77 35.90 -3.79 9.51
CA THR A 77 36.38 -2.73 10.40
C THR A 77 37.57 -1.96 9.79
N ARG A 78 38.51 -2.67 9.15
CA ARG A 78 39.64 -2.03 8.44
C ARG A 78 39.14 -1.20 7.26
N CYS A 79 38.23 -1.73 6.44
CA CYS A 79 37.64 -0.99 5.33
C CYS A 79 36.89 0.27 5.80
N LEU A 80 36.11 0.17 6.88
CA LEU A 80 35.39 1.30 7.47
C LEU A 80 36.35 2.39 7.95
N ARG A 81 37.45 2.02 8.63
CA ARG A 81 38.49 2.97 9.03
C ARG A 81 39.13 3.66 7.82
N THR A 82 39.38 2.93 6.73
CA THR A 82 39.93 3.51 5.50
C THR A 82 38.95 4.48 4.83
N TRP A 83 37.66 4.16 4.79
CA TRP A 83 36.65 4.98 4.09
C TRP A 83 36.12 6.16 4.90
N TYR A 84 35.95 5.98 6.21
CA TYR A 84 35.32 6.97 7.12
C TYR A 84 36.31 7.59 8.10
N GLY A 85 37.59 7.20 8.07
CA GLY A 85 38.62 7.61 9.03
C GLY A 85 38.55 6.86 10.36
N SER A 86 37.34 6.53 10.84
CA SER A 86 37.13 5.73 12.04
C SER A 86 35.81 4.94 11.99
N VAL A 87 35.67 3.97 12.90
CA VAL A 87 34.43 3.17 13.02
C VAL A 87 33.31 4.03 13.59
N GLU A 88 33.64 4.89 14.55
CA GLU A 88 32.73 5.81 15.22
C GLU A 88 32.16 6.83 14.24
N ALA A 89 32.98 7.36 13.32
CA ALA A 89 32.53 8.26 12.26
C ALA A 89 31.53 7.58 11.31
N PHE A 90 31.75 6.29 11.00
CA PHE A 90 30.79 5.49 10.24
C PHE A 90 29.48 5.29 11.01
N GLU A 91 29.55 4.85 12.28
CA GLU A 91 28.37 4.65 13.12
C GLU A 91 27.54 5.92 13.28
N VAL A 92 28.18 7.07 13.51
CA VAL A 92 27.51 8.38 13.53
C VAL A 92 26.83 8.65 12.20
N THR A 93 27.48 8.36 11.06
CA THR A 93 26.90 8.53 9.73
C THR A 93 25.67 7.62 9.54
N VAL A 94 25.71 6.37 9.99
CA VAL A 94 24.58 5.44 9.93
C VAL A 94 23.42 5.95 10.79
N ARG A 95 23.69 6.29 12.05
CA ARG A 95 22.68 6.74 13.03
C ARG A 95 22.02 8.07 12.65
N THR A 96 22.71 8.93 11.90
CA THR A 96 22.22 10.26 11.51
C THR A 96 21.74 10.30 10.06
N ARG A 97 22.66 10.14 9.10
CA ARG A 97 22.39 10.33 7.68
C ARG A 97 21.54 9.21 7.11
N ILE A 98 21.90 7.95 7.36
CA ILE A 98 21.11 6.82 6.83
C ILE A 98 19.72 6.82 7.47
N ARG A 99 19.65 6.99 8.80
CA ARG A 99 18.37 7.09 9.52
C ARG A 99 17.46 8.21 9.02
N SER A 100 17.98 9.35 8.61
CA SER A 100 17.16 10.47 8.11
C SER A 100 16.72 10.30 6.65
N VAL A 101 17.53 9.62 5.83
CA VAL A 101 17.22 9.38 4.41
C VAL A 101 16.28 8.18 4.23
N LEU A 102 16.44 7.13 5.03
CA LEU A 102 15.73 5.87 4.83
C LEU A 102 14.20 6.00 4.93
N PRO A 103 13.60 6.72 5.91
CA PRO A 103 12.17 6.97 5.92
C PRO A 103 11.70 7.72 4.67
N ARG A 104 12.48 8.69 4.17
CA ARG A 104 12.13 9.45 2.96
C ARG A 104 12.13 8.56 1.72
N GLN A 105 13.10 7.67 1.59
CA GLN A 105 13.17 6.71 0.47
C GLN A 105 12.11 5.61 0.57
N LEU A 106 11.71 5.22 1.78
CA LEU A 106 10.55 4.37 2.04
C LEU A 106 9.20 5.10 1.87
N GLY A 107 9.21 6.38 1.45
CA GLY A 107 8.00 7.16 1.17
C GLY A 107 7.37 7.85 2.38
N GLY A 108 8.13 8.09 3.45
CA GLY A 108 7.61 8.72 4.68
C GLY A 108 6.56 7.86 5.38
N LEU A 109 6.69 6.54 5.29
CA LEU A 109 5.67 5.55 5.69
C LEU A 109 4.41 5.56 4.81
N LEU A 110 4.38 6.24 3.66
CA LEU A 110 3.28 6.15 2.71
C LEU A 110 3.84 5.78 1.33
N PHE A 111 3.16 4.91 0.60
CA PHE A 111 3.60 4.58 -0.75
C PHE A 111 3.52 5.85 -1.63
N PRO A 112 4.56 6.20 -2.41
CA PRO A 112 4.48 7.32 -3.32
C PRO A 112 3.32 7.13 -4.31
N TYR A 113 2.63 8.21 -4.68
CA TYR A 113 1.47 8.17 -5.57
C TYR A 113 1.78 7.45 -6.91
N GLY A 114 2.98 7.66 -7.47
CA GLY A 114 3.40 6.99 -8.70
C GLY A 114 3.35 5.45 -8.61
N TRP A 115 3.76 4.87 -7.47
CA TRP A 115 3.67 3.43 -7.26
C TRP A 115 2.23 2.94 -7.16
N GLN A 116 1.34 3.74 -6.59
CA GLN A 116 -0.09 3.41 -6.51
C GLN A 116 -0.74 3.42 -7.89
N VAL A 117 -0.44 4.42 -8.72
CA VAL A 117 -0.91 4.50 -10.10
C VAL A 117 -0.40 3.31 -10.93
N ILE A 118 0.89 2.99 -10.81
CA ILE A 118 1.48 1.81 -11.48
C ILE A 118 0.75 0.53 -11.05
N SER A 119 0.44 0.40 -9.76
CA SER A 119 -0.30 -0.77 -9.26
C SER A 119 -1.76 -0.84 -9.76
N ALA A 120 -2.33 0.28 -10.19
CA ALA A 120 -3.68 0.34 -10.77
C ALA A 120 -3.70 0.08 -12.29
N LEU A 121 -2.55 0.03 -12.97
CA LEU A 121 -2.48 -0.17 -14.42
C LEU A 121 -3.15 -1.46 -14.92
N PRO A 122 -2.97 -2.64 -14.28
CA PRO A 122 -3.65 -3.85 -14.73
C PRO A 122 -5.17 -3.73 -14.69
N LEU A 123 -5.70 -3.01 -13.71
CA LEU A 123 -7.12 -2.74 -13.60
C LEU A 123 -7.58 -1.80 -14.72
N PHE A 124 -6.80 -0.75 -15.00
CA PHE A 124 -7.07 0.16 -16.10
C PHE A 124 -7.08 -0.55 -17.46
N TRP A 125 -6.14 -1.46 -17.71
CA TRP A 125 -6.12 -2.26 -18.94
C TRP A 125 -7.37 -3.12 -19.10
N GLY A 126 -7.85 -3.74 -18.00
CA GLY A 126 -9.13 -4.46 -18.02
C GLY A 126 -10.32 -3.57 -18.41
N PHE A 127 -10.33 -2.31 -17.97
CA PHE A 127 -11.33 -1.34 -18.44
C PHE A 127 -11.11 -0.93 -19.90
N ALA A 128 -9.86 -0.74 -20.32
CA ALA A 128 -9.51 -0.34 -21.69
C ALA A 128 -10.03 -1.34 -22.73
N ASP A 129 -9.92 -2.65 -22.47
CA ASP A 129 -10.45 -3.69 -23.36
C ASP A 129 -11.98 -3.61 -23.49
N LEU A 130 -12.69 -3.39 -22.37
CA LEU A 130 -14.14 -3.20 -22.36
C LEU A 130 -14.55 -1.93 -23.12
N ILE A 131 -13.83 -0.82 -22.92
CA ILE A 131 -14.05 0.45 -23.61
C ILE A 131 -13.85 0.25 -25.12
N ALA A 132 -12.76 -0.41 -25.53
CA ALA A 132 -12.45 -0.69 -26.93
C ALA A 132 -13.51 -1.57 -27.59
N ALA A 133 -14.03 -2.59 -26.89
CA ALA A 133 -15.14 -3.41 -27.38
C ALA A 133 -16.40 -2.56 -27.62
N ARG A 134 -16.79 -1.69 -26.67
CA ARG A 134 -17.97 -0.82 -26.82
C ARG A 134 -17.83 0.22 -27.91
N ALA A 135 -16.62 0.76 -28.07
CA ALA A 135 -16.29 1.67 -29.16
C ALA A 135 -16.44 0.98 -30.53
N ARG A 136 -15.96 -0.28 -30.64
CA ARG A 136 -16.08 -1.09 -31.86
C ARG A 136 -17.54 -1.39 -32.22
N ASP A 137 -18.40 -1.58 -31.23
CA ASP A 137 -19.85 -1.76 -31.42
C ASP A 137 -20.57 -0.45 -31.85
N GLY A 138 -19.85 0.66 -32.03
CA GLY A 138 -20.41 1.97 -32.38
C GLY A 138 -21.05 2.71 -31.20
N ASN A 139 -20.98 2.17 -29.98
CA ASN A 139 -21.61 2.75 -28.80
C ASN A 139 -20.67 3.71 -28.07
N TRP A 140 -20.29 4.79 -28.75
CA TRP A 140 -19.29 5.77 -28.30
C TRP A 140 -19.66 6.47 -26.99
N LYS A 141 -20.96 6.73 -26.76
CA LYS A 141 -21.43 7.36 -25.53
C LYS A 141 -21.11 6.49 -24.30
N VAL A 142 -21.40 5.19 -24.38
CA VAL A 142 -21.11 4.25 -23.28
C VAL A 142 -19.61 4.07 -23.12
N ALA A 143 -18.85 3.96 -24.21
CA ALA A 143 -17.39 3.87 -24.17
C ALA A 143 -16.75 5.09 -23.48
N ALA A 144 -17.22 6.30 -23.80
CA ALA A 144 -16.74 7.53 -23.17
C ALA A 144 -17.05 7.57 -21.66
N ILE A 145 -18.26 7.20 -21.24
CA ILE A 145 -18.63 7.12 -19.82
C ILE A 145 -17.74 6.11 -19.08
N MET A 146 -17.51 4.94 -19.68
CA MET A 146 -16.62 3.91 -19.12
C MET A 146 -15.18 4.41 -19.00
N LEU A 147 -14.67 5.16 -19.98
CA LEU A 147 -13.33 5.75 -19.93
C LEU A 147 -13.19 6.72 -18.77
N VAL A 148 -14.12 7.67 -18.62
CA VAL A 148 -14.07 8.63 -17.51
C VAL A 148 -14.19 7.90 -16.18
N GLY A 149 -15.04 6.86 -16.09
CA GLY A 149 -15.17 5.99 -14.92
C GLY A 149 -13.87 5.28 -14.56
N ALA A 150 -13.22 4.67 -15.54
CA ALA A 150 -11.95 3.96 -15.39
C ALA A 150 -10.84 4.91 -14.95
N VAL A 151 -10.75 6.10 -15.55
CA VAL A 151 -9.76 7.12 -15.17
C VAL A 151 -10.01 7.60 -13.74
N THR A 152 -11.25 7.93 -13.40
CA THR A 152 -11.63 8.37 -12.05
C THR A 152 -11.29 7.31 -11.01
N TRP A 153 -11.62 6.05 -11.30
CA TRP A 153 -11.37 4.95 -10.38
C TRP A 153 -9.87 4.65 -10.21
N CYS A 154 -9.12 4.52 -11.31
CA CYS A 154 -7.73 4.08 -11.26
C CYS A 154 -6.77 5.16 -10.76
N PHE A 155 -7.00 6.42 -11.14
CA PHE A 155 -6.06 7.51 -10.82
C PHE A 155 -6.47 8.32 -9.60
N PHE A 156 -7.75 8.34 -9.19
CA PHE A 156 -8.18 9.16 -8.05
C PHE A 156 -8.64 8.31 -6.87
N LEU A 157 -9.66 7.49 -7.09
CA LEU A 157 -10.32 6.78 -5.99
C LEU A 157 -9.46 5.66 -5.42
N PHE A 158 -8.82 4.86 -6.28
CA PHE A 158 -7.96 3.78 -5.83
C PHE A 158 -6.78 4.31 -4.99
N PRO A 159 -6.00 5.31 -5.45
CA PRO A 159 -4.95 5.91 -4.61
C PRO A 159 -5.50 6.53 -3.33
N PHE A 160 -6.65 7.21 -3.39
CA PHE A 160 -7.29 7.80 -2.21
C PHE A 160 -7.66 6.75 -1.15
N PHE A 161 -8.37 5.69 -1.54
CA PHE A 161 -8.75 4.62 -0.61
C PHE A 161 -7.54 3.87 -0.09
N PHE A 162 -6.52 3.67 -0.93
CA PHE A 162 -5.27 3.07 -0.52
C PHE A 162 -4.60 3.93 0.57
N GLN A 163 -4.42 5.23 0.34
CA GLN A 163 -3.87 6.16 1.33
C GLN A 163 -4.68 6.22 2.61
N ALA A 164 -6.01 6.30 2.52
CA ALA A 164 -6.88 6.30 3.69
C ALA A 164 -6.70 5.01 4.53
N THR A 165 -6.53 3.87 3.87
CA THR A 165 -6.25 2.60 4.54
C THR A 165 -4.88 2.61 5.22
N LEU A 166 -3.84 3.18 4.59
CA LEU A 166 -2.52 3.32 5.20
C LEU A 166 -2.54 4.25 6.40
N LEU A 167 -3.22 5.40 6.30
CA LEU A 167 -3.38 6.35 7.40
C LEU A 167 -4.11 5.72 8.58
N LEU A 168 -5.19 4.98 8.30
CA LEU A 168 -5.92 4.25 9.33
C LEU A 168 -5.06 3.16 9.97
N ALA A 169 -4.30 2.41 9.16
CA ALA A 169 -3.36 1.41 9.67
C ALA A 169 -2.26 2.01 10.53
N ASN A 170 -1.73 3.19 10.15
CA ASN A 170 -0.73 3.93 10.91
C ASN A 170 -1.31 4.51 12.21
N HIS A 171 -2.53 5.05 12.17
CA HIS A 171 -3.21 5.54 13.38
C HIS A 171 -3.46 4.39 14.37
N CYS A 172 -3.95 3.24 13.87
CA CYS A 172 -4.14 2.05 14.69
C CYS A 172 -2.84 1.42 15.21
N ARG A 173 -1.68 1.74 14.61
CA ARG A 173 -0.35 1.25 15.01
C ARG A 173 0.14 1.84 16.33
N GLN A 174 -0.18 3.10 16.65
CA GLN A 174 0.40 3.80 17.81
C GLN A 174 0.02 3.20 19.17
N GLN A 175 -1.01 2.35 19.22
CA GLN A 175 -1.40 1.66 20.44
C GLN A 175 -0.79 0.25 20.46
N GLN A 176 0.24 0.05 21.29
CA GLN A 176 0.72 -1.29 21.65
C GLN A 176 -0.45 -2.11 22.19
N SER A 177 -0.93 -3.04 21.39
CA SER A 177 -2.11 -3.83 21.70
C SER A 177 -1.76 -5.31 21.66
N ARG A 178 -2.46 -6.12 22.46
CA ARG A 178 -2.23 -7.58 22.45
C ARG A 178 -2.48 -8.10 21.03
N ILE A 179 -1.85 -9.21 20.65
CA ILE A 179 -1.96 -9.83 19.31
C ILE A 179 -3.43 -9.91 18.82
N TRP A 180 -4.35 -10.24 19.72
CA TRP A 180 -5.79 -10.30 19.41
C TRP A 180 -6.42 -8.94 19.08
N GLN A 181 -6.05 -7.88 19.80
CA GLN A 181 -6.51 -6.52 19.52
C GLN A 181 -5.95 -6.03 18.18
N ASP A 182 -4.72 -6.43 17.83
CA ASP A 182 -4.15 -6.12 16.51
C ASP A 182 -4.92 -6.78 15.38
N ARG A 183 -5.29 -8.06 15.53
CA ARG A 183 -6.13 -8.76 14.55
C ARG A 183 -7.51 -8.11 14.41
N LEU A 184 -8.15 -7.74 15.52
CA LEU A 184 -9.45 -7.06 15.50
C LEU A 184 -9.38 -5.70 14.80
N LYS A 185 -8.33 -4.92 15.05
CA LYS A 185 -8.08 -3.65 14.34
C LYS A 185 -7.90 -3.89 12.84
N SER A 186 -7.14 -4.90 12.43
CA SER A 186 -6.98 -5.23 11.00
C SER A 186 -8.30 -5.67 10.35
N LEU A 187 -9.16 -6.38 11.08
CA LEU A 187 -10.50 -6.74 10.61
C LEU A 187 -11.37 -5.49 10.41
N ALA A 188 -11.36 -4.55 11.35
CA ALA A 188 -12.10 -3.29 11.26
C ALA A 188 -11.56 -2.41 10.11
N VAL A 189 -10.24 -2.30 9.98
CA VAL A 189 -9.58 -1.57 8.89
C VAL A 189 -9.93 -2.16 7.52
N ALA A 190 -10.02 -3.49 7.39
CA ALA A 190 -10.42 -4.15 6.14
C ALA A 190 -11.92 -4.03 5.85
N PHE A 191 -12.75 -3.91 6.89
CA PHE A 191 -14.20 -3.77 6.75
C PHE A 191 -14.57 -2.45 6.05
N VAL A 192 -13.96 -1.33 6.42
CA VAL A 192 -14.22 -0.01 5.82
C VAL A 192 -14.07 0.02 4.29
N PRO A 193 -12.93 -0.35 3.69
CA PRO A 193 -12.76 -0.39 2.24
C PRO A 193 -13.63 -1.47 1.58
N THR A 194 -13.94 -2.56 2.28
CA THR A 194 -14.89 -3.57 1.77
C THR A 194 -16.27 -2.94 1.61
N MET A 195 -16.78 -2.26 2.64
CA MET A 195 -18.07 -1.56 2.59
C MET A 195 -18.08 -0.47 1.53
N LEU A 196 -17.02 0.32 1.41
CA LEU A 196 -16.88 1.35 0.38
C LEU A 196 -16.85 0.74 -1.04
N SER A 197 -16.16 -0.38 -1.24
CA SER A 197 -16.16 -1.09 -2.52
C SER A 197 -17.53 -1.65 -2.87
N PHE A 198 -18.27 -2.13 -1.87
CA PHE A 198 -19.62 -2.62 -2.05
C PHE A 198 -20.59 -1.48 -2.36
N LEU A 199 -20.50 -0.35 -1.64
CA LEU A 199 -21.24 0.87 -1.96
C LEU A 199 -20.91 1.37 -3.37
N GLY A 200 -19.64 1.34 -3.77
CA GLY A 200 -19.21 1.70 -5.13
C GLY A 200 -19.80 0.79 -6.19
N GLN A 201 -19.83 -0.52 -5.94
CA GLN A 201 -20.43 -1.48 -6.88
C GLN A 201 -21.97 -1.39 -6.90
N TRP A 202 -22.59 -1.21 -5.74
CA TRP A 202 -24.03 -1.04 -5.60
C TRP A 202 -24.50 0.26 -6.25
N THR A 203 -23.81 1.36 -5.99
CA THR A 203 -24.04 2.62 -6.72
C THR A 203 -23.82 2.39 -8.20
N ALA A 204 -22.70 1.84 -8.67
CA ALA A 204 -22.50 1.53 -10.10
C ALA A 204 -23.63 0.68 -10.71
N SER A 205 -24.23 -0.25 -9.95
CA SER A 205 -25.38 -1.05 -10.40
C SER A 205 -26.69 -0.26 -10.46
N LEU A 206 -26.92 0.67 -9.53
CA LEU A 206 -28.00 1.66 -9.59
C LEU A 206 -27.76 2.72 -10.67
N MET A 207 -26.50 2.99 -10.99
CA MET A 207 -26.03 4.05 -11.90
C MET A 207 -25.98 3.60 -13.36
N ALA A 208 -26.66 2.50 -13.71
CA ALA A 208 -26.95 2.17 -15.10
C ALA A 208 -27.77 3.28 -15.80
N ASP A 209 -28.34 4.24 -15.04
CA ASP A 209 -28.80 5.54 -15.54
C ASP A 209 -27.73 6.64 -15.45
N VAL A 210 -27.40 7.18 -16.62
CA VAL A 210 -26.25 8.04 -16.98
C VAL A 210 -26.07 9.31 -16.12
N VAL A 211 -27.12 9.82 -15.50
CA VAL A 211 -27.13 11.14 -14.83
C VAL A 211 -26.33 11.14 -13.52
N ALA A 212 -26.28 10.00 -12.82
CA ALA A 212 -25.70 9.95 -11.49
C ALA A 212 -24.17 9.71 -11.51
N VAL A 213 -23.61 9.17 -12.62
CA VAL A 213 -22.15 9.04 -12.84
C VAL A 213 -21.47 10.43 -12.81
N VAL A 214 -22.11 11.43 -13.40
CA VAL A 214 -21.62 12.82 -13.44
C VAL A 214 -21.58 13.43 -12.03
N VAL A 215 -22.60 13.18 -11.21
CA VAL A 215 -22.71 13.68 -9.83
C VAL A 215 -21.66 13.02 -8.93
N TRP A 216 -21.43 11.71 -9.10
CA TRP A 216 -20.48 10.97 -8.27
C TRP A 216 -19.01 11.29 -8.60
N MET A 217 -18.70 11.51 -9.88
CA MET A 217 -17.39 12.01 -10.30
C MET A 217 -17.12 13.41 -9.72
N GLY A 218 -18.12 14.30 -9.73
CA GLY A 218 -18.03 15.63 -9.11
C GLY A 218 -17.69 15.57 -7.61
N GLY A 219 -18.37 14.69 -6.85
CA GLY A 219 -18.09 14.51 -5.42
C GLY A 219 -16.70 13.92 -5.13
N SER A 220 -16.24 13.00 -5.99
CA SER A 220 -14.93 12.35 -5.85
C SER A 220 -13.78 13.33 -6.11
N VAL A 221 -13.92 14.26 -7.06
CA VAL A 221 -12.92 15.31 -7.32
C VAL A 221 -12.80 16.28 -6.13
N ILE A 222 -13.92 16.63 -5.49
CA ILE A 222 -13.92 17.51 -4.32
C ILE A 222 -13.20 16.86 -3.12
N LEU A 223 -13.47 15.56 -2.86
CA LEU A 223 -12.81 14.81 -1.80
C LEU A 223 -11.30 14.62 -2.07
N ALA A 224 -10.91 14.36 -3.32
CA ALA A 224 -9.50 14.27 -3.72
C ALA A 224 -8.77 15.60 -3.55
N GLY A 225 -9.39 16.73 -3.92
CA GLY A 225 -8.83 18.07 -3.73
C GLY A 225 -8.59 18.42 -2.26
N SER A 226 -9.54 18.07 -1.38
CA SER A 226 -9.40 18.30 0.07
C SER A 226 -8.27 17.49 0.71
N SER A 227 -8.04 16.28 0.21
CA SER A 227 -7.00 15.37 0.73
C SER A 227 -5.60 15.76 0.25
N TRP A 228 -5.49 16.28 -0.97
CA TRP A 228 -4.24 16.83 -1.50
C TRP A 228 -3.80 18.08 -0.73
N LEU A 229 -4.73 18.94 -0.34
CA LEU A 229 -4.45 20.08 0.55
C LEU A 229 -3.96 19.62 1.93
N ALA A 230 -4.57 18.61 2.52
CA ALA A 230 -4.15 18.08 3.83
C ALA A 230 -2.72 17.50 3.83
N LEU A 231 -2.31 16.85 2.72
CA LEU A 231 -0.96 16.31 2.55
C LEU A 231 0.12 17.38 2.29
N ARG A 232 -0.27 18.61 1.92
CA ARG A 232 0.68 19.70 1.66
C ARG A 232 1.08 20.47 2.93
N TYR A 233 0.38 20.25 4.04
CA TYR A 233 0.60 20.92 5.32
C TYR A 233 1.16 19.99 6.42
N GLN A 234 1.65 18.80 6.05
CA GLN A 234 2.42 17.89 6.92
C GLN A 234 3.86 17.79 6.40
#